data_AF-A0A8T5NQI1-F1
#
_entry.id   AF-A0A8T5NQI1-F1
#
_cell.length_a   1.000
_cell.length_b   1.000
_cell.length_c   1.000
_cell.angle_alpha   90.00
_cell.angle_beta   90.00
_cell.angle_gamma   90.00
#
_symmetry.space_group_name_H-M   'P 1'
#
loop_
_entity.id
_entity.type
_entity.pdbx_description
1 polymer ?
#
loop_
_entity_poly.entity_id
_entity_poly.type
_entity_poly.pdbx_seq_one_letter_code
_entity_poly.pdbx_strand_id
1 'polypeptide(L)'
;MGQYYQPPPPGYGPQPYGMVPPEAESIKSMMNIAGILALLLGILFLLAGIFLMLFVAIFIGIFPLIMGVIDIIIYMNCKQVNQMVDARQYEQAKSKTLIWMIMGFILGGLLIGIIILIAYLKFDALINATRAQAYAPAPQAYGPAPPPQAQQRLCLGCGQQIPLNFNNCPHCGRQAQPSGPPQQAGARMCLGCGQQIQASYHVCPHCGKQMG
;
A
#
# COMPACT_ATOMS: atom_id res chain seq x y z
N MET A 1 17.74 7.29 16.84
CA MET A 1 18.00 7.27 15.38
C MET A 1 16.65 7.13 14.69
N GLY A 2 16.12 8.23 14.14
CA GLY A 2 14.81 8.23 13.49
C GLY A 2 14.89 7.45 12.19
N GLN A 3 14.01 6.46 12.02
CA GLN A 3 13.85 5.74 10.76
C GLN A 3 13.21 6.70 9.76
N TYR A 4 13.96 7.11 8.74
CA TYR A 4 13.41 7.89 7.64
C TYR A 4 12.32 7.06 6.96
N TYR A 5 11.08 7.54 7.01
CA TYR A 5 9.98 6.94 6.29
C TYR A 5 10.27 7.07 4.79
N GLN A 6 10.57 5.95 4.16
CA GLN A 6 10.72 5.88 2.72
C GLN A 6 9.38 5.41 2.16
N PRO A 7 8.72 6.21 1.29
CA PRO A 7 7.44 5.81 0.72
C PRO A 7 7.61 4.49 -0.04
N PRO A 8 6.60 3.60 -0.01
CA PRO A 8 6.66 2.33 -0.70
C PRO A 8 6.91 2.55 -2.20
N PRO A 9 7.68 1.67 -2.87
CA PRO A 9 8.00 1.83 -4.28
C PRO A 9 6.71 1.89 -5.14
N PRO A 10 6.71 2.70 -6.21
CA PRO A 10 5.55 2.87 -7.07
C PRO A 10 5.14 1.52 -7.67
N GLY A 11 3.91 1.08 -7.34
CA GLY A 11 3.38 -0.24 -7.70
C GLY A 11 2.68 -0.97 -6.54
N TYR A 12 2.87 -0.51 -5.31
CA TYR A 12 2.15 -1.01 -4.13
C TYR A 12 0.74 -0.43 -4.02
N GLY A 13 -0.18 -0.90 -4.86
CA GLY A 13 -1.61 -0.69 -4.65
C GLY A 13 -2.13 -1.47 -3.42
N PRO A 14 -3.34 -1.15 -2.91
CA PRO A 14 -4.00 -1.96 -1.91
C PRO A 14 -4.17 -3.39 -2.46
N GLN A 15 -3.34 -4.31 -1.96
CA GLN A 15 -3.38 -5.70 -2.39
C GLN A 15 -4.63 -6.35 -1.80
N PRO A 16 -5.39 -7.15 -2.58
CA PRO A 16 -6.50 -7.93 -2.05
C PRO A 16 -6.03 -8.76 -0.85
N TYR A 17 -6.80 -8.76 0.24
CA TYR A 17 -6.53 -9.56 1.43
C TYR A 17 -6.29 -11.02 1.02
N GLY A 18 -5.03 -11.45 1.06
CA GLY A 18 -4.64 -12.82 0.70
C GLY A 18 -3.54 -12.94 -0.35
N MET A 19 -3.25 -11.91 -1.15
CA MET A 19 -2.13 -11.99 -2.10
C MET A 19 -0.78 -11.91 -1.36
N VAL A 20 0.08 -12.89 -1.64
CA VAL A 20 1.48 -12.90 -1.19
C VAL A 20 2.22 -11.82 -1.99
N PRO A 21 2.96 -10.89 -1.34
CA PRO A 21 3.70 -9.88 -2.09
C PRO A 21 4.72 -10.56 -3.01
N PRO A 22 4.90 -10.07 -4.25
CA PRO A 22 5.79 -10.71 -5.24
C PRO A 22 7.25 -10.78 -4.75
N GLU A 23 7.62 -9.88 -3.85
CA GLU A 23 8.92 -9.88 -3.17
C GLU A 23 9.14 -11.12 -2.30
N ALA A 24 8.10 -11.63 -1.62
CA ALA A 24 8.23 -12.82 -0.80
C ALA A 24 8.47 -14.07 -1.66
N GLU A 25 7.85 -14.15 -2.84
CA GLU A 25 8.12 -15.23 -3.80
C GLU A 25 9.55 -15.15 -4.35
N SER A 26 10.03 -13.94 -4.66
CA SER A 26 11.42 -13.73 -5.07
C SER A 26 12.41 -14.19 -4.00
N ILE A 27 12.16 -13.87 -2.72
CA ILE A 27 13.00 -14.30 -1.60
C ILE A 27 12.99 -15.84 -1.47
N LYS A 28 11.82 -16.48 -1.55
CA LYS A 28 11.73 -17.96 -1.50
C LYS A 28 12.50 -18.61 -2.63
N SER A 29 12.39 -18.09 -3.85
CA SER A 29 13.14 -18.59 -5.00
C SER A 29 14.66 -18.49 -4.76
N MET A 30 15.13 -17.33 -4.29
CA MET A 30 16.55 -17.14 -3.95
C MET A 30 17.03 -18.08 -2.83
N MET A 31 16.22 -18.26 -1.78
CA MET A 31 16.53 -19.18 -0.68
C MET A 31 16.53 -20.64 -1.11
N ASN A 32 15.63 -21.04 -2.02
CA ASN A 32 15.64 -22.38 -2.59
C ASN A 32 16.89 -22.63 -3.43
N ILE A 33 17.26 -21.66 -4.28
CA ILE A 33 18.49 -21.76 -5.09
C ILE A 33 19.72 -21.85 -4.17
N ALA A 34 19.82 -20.97 -3.17
CA ALA A 34 20.91 -20.99 -2.19
C ALA A 34 20.98 -22.33 -1.45
N GLY A 35 19.84 -22.85 -1.00
CA GLY A 35 19.75 -24.14 -0.32
C GLY A 35 20.20 -25.29 -1.21
N ILE A 36 19.76 -25.34 -2.47
CA ILE A 36 20.17 -26.40 -3.41
C ILE A 36 21.68 -26.35 -3.66
N LEU A 37 22.25 -25.15 -3.85
CA LEU A 37 23.69 -24.99 -4.04
C LEU A 37 24.48 -25.44 -2.80
N ALA A 38 24.02 -25.07 -1.61
CA ALA A 38 24.60 -25.53 -0.35
C ALA A 38 24.54 -27.06 -0.23
N LEU A 39 23.41 -27.68 -0.55
CA LEU A 39 23.27 -29.14 -0.51
C LEU A 39 24.25 -29.83 -1.47
N LEU A 40 24.40 -29.33 -2.70
CA LEU A 40 25.30 -29.90 -3.70
C LEU A 40 26.77 -29.79 -3.26
N LEU A 41 27.19 -28.61 -2.78
CA LEU A 41 28.52 -28.39 -2.23
C LEU A 41 28.77 -29.26 -1.00
N GLY A 42 27.80 -29.37 -0.11
CA GLY A 42 27.91 -30.19 1.10
C GLY A 42 28.10 -31.67 0.79
N ILE A 43 27.35 -32.23 -0.16
CA ILE A 43 27.52 -33.62 -0.61
C ILE A 43 28.91 -33.81 -1.24
N LEU A 44 29.35 -32.87 -2.08
CA LEU A 44 30.66 -32.92 -2.72
C LEU A 44 31.79 -32.91 -1.69
N PHE A 45 31.70 -32.05 -0.67
CA PHE A 45 32.67 -31.98 0.43
C PHE A 45 32.66 -33.23 1.31
N LEU A 46 31.49 -33.82 1.59
CA LEU A 46 31.43 -35.09 2.32
C LEU A 46 32.11 -36.22 1.55
N LEU A 47 31.82 -36.37 0.25
CA LEU A 47 32.44 -37.41 -0.59
C LEU A 47 33.96 -37.18 -0.71
N ALA A 48 34.38 -35.94 -0.94
CA ALA A 48 35.79 -35.57 -0.99
C ALA A 48 36.50 -35.83 0.35
N GLY A 49 35.85 -35.52 1.47
CA GLY A 49 36.40 -35.76 2.80
C GLY A 49 36.60 -37.24 3.10
N ILE A 50 35.60 -38.07 2.78
CA ILE A 50 35.71 -39.54 2.91
C ILE A 50 36.84 -40.07 2.02
N PHE A 51 36.90 -39.63 0.76
CA PHE A 51 37.96 -40.01 -0.17
C PHE A 51 39.36 -39.63 0.36
N LEU A 52 39.55 -38.39 0.81
CA LEU A 52 40.83 -37.92 1.37
C LEU A 52 41.21 -38.67 2.65
N MET A 53 40.23 -39.04 3.48
CA MET A 53 40.45 -39.85 4.68
C MET A 53 41.00 -41.24 4.33
N LEU A 54 40.47 -41.86 3.26
CA LEU A 54 40.84 -43.21 2.83
C LEU A 54 42.17 -43.27 2.07
N PHE A 55 42.44 -42.28 1.22
CA PHE A 55 43.56 -42.35 0.27
C PHE A 55 44.75 -41.45 0.60
N VAL A 56 44.59 -40.43 1.47
CA VAL A 56 45.65 -39.45 1.73
C VAL A 56 46.04 -39.43 3.21
N ALA A 57 45.20 -38.88 4.07
CA ALA A 57 45.44 -38.81 5.51
C ALA A 57 44.15 -38.46 6.25
N ILE A 58 43.94 -39.11 7.39
CA ILE A 58 42.74 -38.90 8.21
C ILE A 58 42.56 -37.43 8.59
N PHE A 59 43.61 -36.77 9.06
CA PHE A 59 43.55 -35.36 9.49
C PHE A 59 43.18 -34.39 8.36
N ILE A 60 43.56 -34.71 7.11
CA ILE A 60 43.24 -33.88 5.94
C ILE A 60 41.77 -34.08 5.54
N GLY A 61 41.24 -35.31 5.67
CA GLY A 61 39.84 -35.61 5.34
C GLY A 61 38.80 -35.05 6.33
N ILE A 62 39.17 -34.81 7.59
CA ILE A 62 38.24 -34.30 8.62
C ILE A 62 37.70 -32.91 8.26
N PHE A 63 38.55 -32.01 7.79
CA PHE A 63 38.18 -30.63 7.49
C PHE A 63 37.04 -30.50 6.45
N PRO A 64 37.15 -31.07 5.23
CA PRO A 64 36.04 -31.03 4.26
C PRO A 64 34.80 -31.79 4.75
N LEU A 65 34.95 -32.82 5.59
CA LEU A 65 33.80 -33.52 6.16
C LEU A 65 32.98 -32.58 7.07
N ILE A 66 33.66 -31.82 7.94
CA ILE A 66 33.01 -30.80 8.79
C ILE A 66 32.32 -29.74 7.94
N MET A 67 32.99 -29.22 6.92
CA MET A 67 32.42 -28.23 6.00
C MET A 67 31.17 -28.77 5.30
N GLY A 68 31.21 -30.03 4.84
CA GLY A 68 30.06 -30.68 4.21
C GLY A 68 28.86 -30.84 5.15
N VAL A 69 29.10 -31.13 6.43
CA VAL A 69 28.02 -31.18 7.44
C VAL A 69 27.42 -29.79 7.66
N ILE A 70 28.24 -28.74 7.75
CA ILE A 70 27.76 -27.37 7.92
C ILE A 70 26.90 -26.94 6.73
N ASP A 71 27.29 -27.27 5.50
CA ASP A 71 26.51 -26.97 4.29
C ASP A 71 25.13 -27.65 4.29
N ILE A 72 25.05 -28.89 4.79
CA ILE A 72 23.75 -29.58 4.98
C ILE A 72 22.90 -28.87 6.02
N ILE A 73 23.52 -28.41 7.12
CA ILE A 73 22.80 -27.63 8.14
C ILE A 73 22.29 -26.31 7.54
N ILE A 74 23.08 -25.62 6.71
CA ILE A 74 22.66 -24.41 6.00
C ILE A 74 21.43 -24.70 5.13
N TYR A 75 21.44 -25.80 4.35
CA TYR A 75 20.28 -26.22 3.55
C TYR A 75 19.01 -26.40 4.40
N MET A 76 19.12 -27.08 5.54
CA MET A 76 17.99 -27.26 6.47
C MET A 76 17.45 -25.91 6.97
N ASN A 77 18.33 -24.96 7.24
CA ASN A 77 17.94 -23.64 7.72
C ASN A 77 17.31 -22.78 6.63
N CYS A 78 17.76 -22.86 5.38
CA CYS A 78 17.07 -22.22 4.25
C CYS A 78 15.62 -22.70 4.15
N LYS A 79 15.37 -23.99 4.35
CA LYS A 79 14.00 -24.54 4.39
C LYS A 79 13.19 -23.98 5.56
N GLN A 80 13.79 -23.85 6.75
CA GLN A 80 13.13 -23.23 7.91
C GLN A 80 12.82 -21.75 7.67
N VAL A 81 13.71 -21.01 7.00
CA VAL A 81 13.49 -19.61 6.63
C VAL A 81 12.29 -19.48 5.69
N ASN A 82 12.17 -20.34 4.69
CA ASN A 82 11.01 -20.34 3.79
C ASN A 82 9.69 -20.54 4.55
N GLN A 83 9.67 -21.45 5.54
CA GLN A 83 8.48 -21.65 6.39
C GLN A 83 8.12 -20.40 7.21
N MET A 84 9.11 -19.64 7.70
CA MET A 84 8.86 -18.38 8.40
C MET A 84 8.35 -17.28 7.46
N VAL A 85 8.82 -17.26 6.20
CA VAL A 85 8.28 -16.38 5.15
C VAL A 85 6.82 -16.74 4.84
N ASP A 86 6.49 -18.03 4.76
CA ASP A 86 5.11 -18.51 4.60
C ASP A 86 4.22 -18.07 5.78
N ALA A 87 4.75 -18.14 6.99
CA ALA A 87 4.07 -17.71 8.21
C ALA A 87 4.00 -16.17 8.38
N ARG A 88 4.49 -15.38 7.42
CA ARG A 88 4.59 -13.91 7.46
C ARG A 88 5.40 -13.37 8.65
N GLN A 89 6.30 -14.17 9.21
CA GLN A 89 7.17 -13.79 10.33
C GLN A 89 8.51 -13.23 9.82
N TYR A 90 8.46 -12.15 9.02
CA TYR A 90 9.62 -11.65 8.29
C TYR A 90 10.77 -11.16 9.18
N GLU A 91 10.47 -10.61 10.36
CA GLU A 91 11.48 -10.16 11.33
C GLU A 91 12.33 -11.33 11.86
N GLN A 92 11.66 -12.44 12.19
CA GLN A 92 12.32 -13.65 12.71
C GLN A 92 13.08 -14.37 11.59
N ALA A 93 12.51 -14.38 10.38
CA ALA A 93 13.19 -14.90 9.21
C ALA A 93 14.49 -14.14 8.92
N LYS A 94 14.44 -12.80 8.99
CA LYS A 94 15.59 -11.93 8.75
C LYS A 94 16.72 -12.15 9.76
N SER A 95 16.40 -12.14 11.06
CA SER A 95 17.41 -12.30 12.12
C SER A 95 18.13 -13.66 12.03
N LYS A 96 17.38 -14.73 11.74
CA LYS A 96 17.98 -16.05 11.50
C LYS A 96 18.83 -16.08 10.24
N THR A 97 18.36 -15.47 9.14
CA THR A 97 19.12 -15.43 7.88
C THR A 97 20.45 -14.72 8.05
N LEU A 98 20.55 -13.69 8.90
CA LEU A 98 21.80 -13.00 9.21
C LEU A 98 22.86 -13.93 9.83
N ILE A 99 22.48 -14.73 10.83
CA ILE A 99 23.41 -15.66 11.50
C ILE A 99 23.92 -16.71 10.51
N TRP A 100 23.01 -17.27 9.70
CA TRP A 100 23.35 -18.27 8.69
C TRP A 100 24.17 -17.70 7.52
N MET A 101 23.95 -16.43 7.16
CA MET A 101 24.75 -15.73 6.18
C MET A 101 26.21 -15.63 6.61
N ILE A 102 26.47 -15.23 7.86
CA ILE A 102 27.84 -15.11 8.39
C ILE A 102 28.50 -16.49 8.40
N MET A 103 27.80 -17.53 8.85
CA MET A 103 28.32 -18.90 8.82
C MET A 103 28.57 -19.40 7.39
N GLY A 104 27.66 -19.13 6.45
CA GLY A 104 27.82 -19.51 5.05
C GLY A 104 29.00 -18.81 4.38
N PHE A 105 29.30 -17.55 4.75
CA PHE A 105 30.45 -16.83 4.20
C PHE A 105 31.79 -17.40 4.68
N ILE A 106 31.86 -17.79 5.96
CA ILE A 106 33.07 -18.33 6.58
C ILE A 106 33.29 -19.80 6.18
N LEU A 107 32.21 -20.59 6.10
CA LEU A 107 32.26 -22.05 6.02
C LEU A 107 31.76 -22.62 4.69
N GLY A 108 30.70 -22.06 4.10
CA GLY A 108 30.15 -22.52 2.80
C GLY A 108 30.79 -21.84 1.58
N GLY A 109 31.66 -20.86 1.80
CA GLY A 109 32.35 -20.11 0.76
C GLY A 109 31.61 -18.85 0.29
N LEU A 110 32.36 -18.04 -0.47
CA LEU A 110 31.96 -16.70 -0.90
C LEU A 110 30.64 -16.70 -1.69
N LEU A 111 30.44 -17.69 -2.56
CA LEU A 111 29.33 -17.71 -3.52
C LEU A 111 27.98 -17.92 -2.82
N ILE A 112 27.88 -18.88 -1.90
CA ILE A 112 26.68 -19.12 -1.09
C ILE A 112 26.41 -17.90 -0.20
N GLY A 113 27.46 -17.36 0.42
CA GLY A 113 27.37 -16.17 1.26
C GLY A 113 26.77 -14.96 0.53
N ILE A 114 27.20 -14.68 -0.71
CA ILE A 114 26.67 -13.58 -1.51
C ILE A 114 25.19 -13.76 -1.84
N ILE A 115 24.74 -14.97 -2.21
CA ILE A 115 23.33 -15.20 -2.54
C ILE A 115 22.45 -14.97 -1.29
N ILE A 116 22.87 -15.46 -0.13
CA ILE A 116 22.14 -15.25 1.13
C ILE A 116 22.14 -13.76 1.52
N LEU A 117 23.24 -13.04 1.28
CA LEU A 117 23.32 -11.59 1.49
C LEU A 117 22.29 -10.84 0.63
N ILE A 118 22.15 -11.18 -0.66
CA ILE A 118 21.17 -10.54 -1.54
C ILE A 118 19.74 -10.77 -1.02
N ALA A 119 19.44 -11.99 -0.56
CA ALA A 119 18.15 -12.27 0.05
C ALA A 119 17.94 -11.48 1.35
N TYR A 120 18.98 -11.36 2.19
CA TYR A 120 18.95 -10.54 3.40
C TYR A 120 18.59 -9.09 3.12
N LEU A 121 19.20 -8.48 2.09
CA LEU A 121 18.89 -7.10 1.68
C LEU A 121 17.44 -6.94 1.18
N LYS A 122 16.87 -7.98 0.54
CA LYS A 122 15.46 -7.96 0.11
C LYS A 122 14.47 -8.06 1.27
N PHE A 123 14.84 -8.65 2.41
CA PHE A 123 13.97 -8.68 3.58
C PHE A 123 13.66 -7.29 4.12
N ASP A 124 14.58 -6.33 4.01
CA ASP A 124 14.34 -4.94 4.44
C ASP A 124 13.22 -4.27 3.65
N ALA A 125 13.26 -4.40 2.32
CA ALA A 125 12.22 -3.88 1.44
C ALA A 125 10.85 -4.50 1.77
N LEU A 126 10.82 -5.83 1.95
CA LEU A 126 9.59 -6.57 2.25
C LEU A 126 8.99 -6.19 3.61
N ILE A 127 9.81 -6.07 4.66
CA ILE A 127 9.37 -5.67 6.00
C ILE A 127 8.77 -4.26 5.95
N ASN A 128 9.43 -3.33 5.27
CA ASN A 128 8.95 -1.95 5.14
C ASN A 128 7.64 -1.88 4.35
N ALA A 129 7.53 -2.63 3.25
CA ALA A 129 6.29 -2.73 2.47
C ALA A 129 5.14 -3.32 3.30
N THR A 130 5.39 -4.40 4.04
CA THR A 130 4.40 -5.05 4.91
C THR A 130 3.94 -4.12 6.03
N ARG A 131 4.87 -3.40 6.69
CA ARG A 131 4.54 -2.41 7.71
C ARG A 131 3.73 -1.25 7.11
N ALA A 132 4.12 -0.72 5.94
CA ALA A 132 3.37 0.34 5.27
C ALA A 132 1.92 -0.06 4.96
N GLN A 133 1.68 -1.31 4.59
CA GLN A 133 0.32 -1.85 4.41
C GLN A 133 -0.45 -1.95 5.73
N ALA A 134 0.20 -2.33 6.84
CA ALA A 134 -0.44 -2.42 8.14
C ALA A 134 -0.90 -1.06 8.69
N TYR A 135 -0.23 0.04 8.30
CA TYR A 135 -0.58 1.41 8.71
C TYR A 135 -1.32 2.20 7.62
N ALA A 136 -1.67 1.58 6.49
CA ALA A 136 -2.48 2.25 5.48
C ALA A 136 -3.85 2.58 6.09
N PRO A 137 -4.30 3.85 6.05
CA PRO A 137 -5.63 4.20 6.52
C PRO A 137 -6.63 3.33 5.77
N ALA A 138 -7.50 2.63 6.51
CA ALA A 138 -8.56 1.82 5.92
C ALA A 138 -9.25 2.66 4.84
N PRO A 139 -9.52 2.10 3.64
CA PRO A 139 -10.24 2.84 2.61
C PRO A 139 -11.49 3.37 3.30
N GLN A 140 -11.60 4.70 3.38
CA GLN A 140 -12.79 5.35 3.87
C GLN A 140 -13.89 4.82 2.98
N ALA A 141 -14.68 3.88 3.50
CA ALA A 141 -15.90 3.44 2.89
C ALA A 141 -16.67 4.74 2.74
N TYR A 142 -16.71 5.25 1.50
CA TYR A 142 -17.54 6.38 1.14
C TYR A 142 -18.93 5.93 1.57
N GLY A 143 -19.35 6.44 2.73
CA GLY A 143 -20.72 6.27 3.17
C GLY A 143 -21.60 6.78 2.04
N PRO A 144 -22.79 6.18 1.84
CA PRO A 144 -23.73 6.68 0.84
C PRO A 144 -23.80 8.19 0.98
N ALA A 145 -23.58 8.89 -0.13
CA ALA A 145 -23.58 10.34 -0.17
C ALA A 145 -24.75 10.86 0.67
N PRO A 146 -24.54 11.83 1.58
CA PRO A 146 -25.62 12.34 2.41
C PRO A 146 -26.79 12.67 1.48
N PRO A 147 -28.01 12.18 1.79
CA PRO A 147 -29.16 12.35 0.92
C PRO A 147 -29.28 13.82 0.55
N PRO A 148 -29.60 14.16 -0.72
CA PRO A 148 -29.70 15.54 -1.17
C PRO A 148 -30.61 16.27 -0.18
N GLN A 149 -30.03 17.21 0.56
CA GLN A 149 -30.80 17.99 1.53
C GLN A 149 -31.91 18.65 0.75
N ALA A 150 -33.15 18.22 1.00
CA ALA A 150 -34.32 18.74 0.35
C ALA A 150 -34.25 20.26 0.50
N GLN A 151 -34.08 20.96 -0.62
CA GLN A 151 -33.96 22.41 -0.61
C GLN A 151 -35.20 22.94 0.12
N GLN A 152 -34.98 23.80 1.11
CA GLN A 152 -36.04 24.43 1.91
C GLN A 152 -36.06 25.92 1.58
N ARG A 153 -37.26 26.50 1.53
CA ARG A 153 -37.47 27.95 1.35
C ARG A 153 -38.14 28.51 2.60
N LEU A 154 -37.88 29.77 2.93
CA LEU A 154 -38.54 30.46 4.03
C LEU A 154 -39.91 30.97 3.56
N CYS A 155 -40.97 30.69 4.31
CA CYS A 155 -42.30 31.25 4.04
C CYS A 155 -42.35 32.72 4.45
N LEU A 156 -42.58 33.64 3.50
CA LEU A 156 -42.70 35.09 3.78
C LEU A 156 -43.95 35.44 4.62
N GLY A 157 -44.92 34.52 4.75
CA GLY A 157 -46.13 34.74 5.54
C GLY A 157 -45.95 34.53 7.04
N CYS A 158 -45.19 33.51 7.45
CA CYS A 158 -45.03 33.11 8.86
C CYS A 158 -43.56 32.90 9.30
N GLY A 159 -42.60 33.06 8.40
CA GLY A 159 -41.16 32.90 8.70
C GLY A 159 -40.67 31.45 8.85
N GLN A 160 -41.51 30.44 8.64
CA GLN A 160 -41.13 29.03 8.79
C GLN A 160 -40.48 28.46 7.52
N GLN A 161 -39.51 27.54 7.68
CA GLN A 161 -38.88 26.83 6.56
C GLN A 161 -39.83 25.75 6.02
N ILE A 162 -40.03 25.72 4.70
CA ILE A 162 -40.93 24.78 4.01
C ILE A 162 -40.21 24.14 2.81
N PRO A 163 -40.48 22.86 2.48
CA PRO A 163 -39.88 22.22 1.31
C PRO A 163 -40.33 22.90 0.00
N LEU A 164 -39.47 22.92 -1.03
CA LEU A 164 -39.81 23.53 -2.33
C LEU A 164 -41.07 22.95 -2.99
N ASN A 165 -41.45 21.73 -2.63
CA ASN A 165 -42.55 20.99 -3.25
C ASN A 165 -43.95 21.49 -2.82
N PHE A 166 -44.05 22.34 -1.80
CA PHE A 166 -45.33 22.79 -1.25
C PHE A 166 -45.74 24.16 -1.79
N ASN A 167 -46.81 24.21 -2.60
CA ASN A 167 -47.36 25.48 -3.09
C ASN A 167 -48.03 26.31 -1.99
N ASN A 168 -48.49 25.68 -0.91
CA ASN A 168 -49.11 26.35 0.23
C ASN A 168 -48.33 26.00 1.50
N CYS A 169 -48.08 26.99 2.35
CA CYS A 169 -47.41 26.77 3.62
C CYS A 169 -48.34 25.97 4.57
N PRO A 170 -47.91 24.79 5.08
CA PRO A 170 -48.73 23.99 5.99
C PRO A 170 -48.95 24.66 7.36
N HIS A 171 -48.16 25.68 7.72
CA HIS A 171 -48.29 26.36 9.00
C HIS A 171 -49.25 27.56 8.97
N CYS A 172 -49.36 28.27 7.85
CA CYS A 172 -50.16 29.51 7.78
C CYS A 172 -51.15 29.55 6.62
N GLY A 173 -51.20 28.51 5.77
CA GLY A 173 -52.13 28.39 4.65
C GLY A 173 -51.86 29.33 3.47
N ARG A 174 -50.95 30.30 3.61
CA ARG A 174 -50.59 31.23 2.52
C ARG A 174 -49.80 30.52 1.42
N GLN A 175 -50.04 30.93 0.18
CA GLN A 175 -49.30 30.42 -0.97
C GLN A 175 -47.81 30.80 -0.82
N ALA A 176 -46.95 29.81 -0.89
CA ALA A 176 -45.53 30.03 -1.08
C ALA A 176 -45.37 30.52 -2.52
N GLN A 177 -44.86 31.73 -2.71
CA GLN A 177 -44.65 32.34 -4.03
C GLN A 177 -44.08 31.29 -5.00
N PRO A 178 -44.65 31.11 -6.21
CA PRO A 178 -44.13 30.16 -7.18
C PRO A 178 -42.64 30.41 -7.35
N SER A 179 -41.87 29.32 -7.31
CA SER A 179 -40.44 29.33 -7.60
C SER A 179 -40.26 29.89 -9.02
N GLY A 180 -40.09 31.20 -9.12
CA GLY A 180 -39.40 31.78 -10.25
C GLY A 180 -38.01 31.14 -10.31
N PRO A 181 -37.41 31.02 -11.51
CA PRO A 181 -36.04 30.55 -11.64
C PRO A 181 -35.16 31.29 -10.64
N PRO A 182 -34.17 30.60 -10.03
CA PRO A 182 -33.38 31.15 -8.93
C PRO A 182 -32.94 32.55 -9.32
N GLN A 183 -33.34 33.56 -8.53
CA GLN A 183 -32.77 34.89 -8.62
C GLN A 183 -31.28 34.71 -8.33
N GLN A 184 -30.51 34.55 -9.42
CA GLN A 184 -29.08 34.52 -9.38
C GLN A 184 -28.66 35.78 -8.65
N ALA A 185 -28.02 35.60 -7.50
CA ALA A 185 -27.53 36.69 -6.68
C ALA A 185 -26.73 37.63 -7.58
N GLY A 186 -27.23 38.86 -7.76
CA GLY A 186 -26.67 39.82 -8.69
C GLY A 186 -27.41 39.96 -10.02
N ALA A 187 -28.73 39.71 -10.10
CA ALA A 187 -29.56 40.20 -11.20
C ALA A 187 -30.52 41.31 -10.75
N ARG A 188 -30.58 42.42 -11.50
CA ARG A 188 -31.52 43.54 -11.32
C ARG A 188 -32.47 43.63 -12.51
N MET A 189 -33.71 44.06 -12.28
CA MET A 189 -34.69 44.21 -13.36
C MET A 189 -34.57 45.60 -14.00
N CYS A 190 -34.50 45.67 -15.33
CA CYS A 190 -34.47 46.93 -16.04
C CYS A 190 -35.82 47.65 -15.95
N LEU A 191 -35.86 48.84 -15.34
CA LEU A 191 -37.06 49.70 -15.29
C LEU A 191 -37.50 50.23 -16.66
N GLY A 192 -36.68 50.09 -17.71
CA GLY A 192 -37.02 50.50 -19.08
C GLY A 192 -37.77 49.44 -19.88
N CYS A 193 -37.35 48.16 -19.79
CA CYS A 193 -37.90 47.08 -20.62
C CYS A 193 -38.42 45.87 -19.83
N GLY A 194 -38.31 45.86 -18.50
CA GLY A 194 -38.81 44.78 -17.64
C GLY A 194 -37.96 43.50 -17.62
N GLN A 195 -36.87 43.43 -18.39
CA GLN A 195 -35.99 42.26 -18.45
C GLN A 195 -35.03 42.19 -17.25
N GLN A 196 -34.73 40.97 -16.78
CA GLN A 196 -33.70 40.74 -15.77
C GLN A 196 -32.31 40.83 -16.42
N ILE A 197 -31.42 41.62 -15.83
CA ILE A 197 -30.04 41.78 -16.27
C ILE A 197 -29.09 41.56 -15.09
N GLN A 198 -27.83 41.21 -15.33
CA GLN A 198 -26.86 41.15 -14.24
C GLN A 198 -26.59 42.55 -13.67
N ALA A 199 -26.43 42.66 -12.35
CA ALA A 199 -26.20 43.88 -11.59
C ALA A 199 -24.88 44.57 -11.98
N SER A 200 -23.96 43.86 -12.63
CA SER A 200 -22.71 44.39 -13.18
C SER A 200 -22.88 45.27 -14.43
N TYR A 201 -24.03 45.24 -15.11
CA TYR A 201 -24.24 46.05 -16.32
C TYR A 201 -24.74 47.46 -15.98
N HIS A 202 -23.98 48.49 -16.36
CA HIS A 202 -24.40 49.90 -16.25
C HIS A 202 -25.40 50.33 -17.34
N VAL A 203 -25.51 49.58 -18.43
CA VAL A 203 -26.42 49.85 -19.55
C VAL A 203 -27.17 48.58 -19.91
N CYS A 204 -28.49 48.67 -20.08
CA CYS A 204 -29.30 47.51 -20.47
C CYS A 204 -28.92 47.05 -21.88
N PRO A 205 -28.49 45.78 -22.08
CA PRO A 205 -28.20 45.27 -23.43
C PRO A 205 -29.45 45.15 -24.32
N HIS A 206 -30.66 45.14 -23.73
CA HIS A 206 -31.90 44.98 -24.47
C HIS A 206 -32.53 46.30 -24.94
N CYS A 207 -32.35 47.38 -24.19
CA CYS A 207 -33.02 48.66 -24.49
C CYS A 207 -32.10 49.88 -24.42
N GLY A 208 -30.81 49.71 -24.12
CA GLY A 208 -29.83 50.79 -24.08
C GLY A 208 -29.98 51.79 -22.92
N LYS A 209 -30.96 51.59 -22.02
CA LYS A 209 -31.16 52.49 -20.87
C LYS A 209 -30.08 52.30 -19.81
N GLN A 210 -29.50 53.39 -19.33
CA GLN A 210 -28.53 53.36 -18.24
C GLN A 210 -29.20 53.03 -16.91
N MET A 211 -28.57 52.17 -16.11
CA MET A 211 -29.02 51.76 -14.79
C MET A 211 -28.01 52.25 -13.76
N GLY A 212 -28.42 53.30 -13.03
CA GLY A 212 -27.67 53.89 -11.92
C GLY A 212 -27.51 52.95 -10.73
#